data_AF-A0AAE3Y579-F1
#
_entry.id   AF-A0AAE3Y579-F1
#
_cell.length_a   1.000
_cell.length_b   1.000
_cell.length_c   1.000
_cell.angle_alpha   90.00
_cell.angle_beta   90.00
_cell.angle_gamma   90.00
#
_symmetry.space_group_name_H-M   'P 1'
#
loop_
_entity.id
_entity.type
_entity.pdbx_description
1 polymer ?
#
loop_
_entity_poly.entity_id
_entity_poly.type
_entity_poly.pdbx_seq_one_letter_code
_entity_poly.pdbx_strand_id
1 'polypeptide(L)'
;MSTPPVHVCETFFQSSVLAVGARAIWPLEAEALLQKLPIEVALDSVLLPEAADEVERIQHQLARRDGPVVCVERMQPGDADVPLERLMIERALSVNTAAAGGNASLMSIG
;
A
#
# COMPACT_ATOMS: atom_id res chain seq x y z
N MET A 1 1.08 6.08 -16.93
CA MET A 1 0.20 5.39 -15.96
C MET A 1 1.02 5.11 -14.72
N SER A 2 0.50 5.41 -13.53
CA SER A 2 1.19 5.06 -12.27
C SER A 2 1.17 3.55 -12.09
N THR A 3 2.26 2.98 -11.59
CA THR A 3 2.29 1.60 -11.11
C THR A 3 1.31 1.47 -9.93
N PRO A 4 0.42 0.47 -9.92
CA PRO A 4 -0.46 0.22 -8.79
C PRO A 4 0.34 -0.30 -7.59
N PRO A 5 -0.07 0.00 -6.35
CA PRO A 5 0.62 -0.49 -5.16
C PRO A 5 0.50 -2.01 -5.03
N VAL A 6 1.49 -2.61 -4.38
CA VAL A 6 1.65 -4.05 -4.22
C VAL A 6 1.64 -4.41 -2.75
N HIS A 7 0.78 -5.35 -2.37
CA HIS A 7 0.60 -5.81 -0.99
C HIS A 7 0.76 -7.32 -0.88
N VAL A 8 1.35 -7.81 0.21
CA VAL A 8 1.30 -9.23 0.57
C VAL A 8 0.20 -9.41 1.61
N CYS A 9 -0.70 -10.36 1.42
CA CYS A 9 -1.83 -10.56 2.33
C CYS A 9 -2.31 -12.02 2.33
N GLU A 10 -3.29 -12.31 3.20
CA GLU A 10 -4.13 -13.53 3.22
C GLU A 10 -5.42 -13.41 2.34
N THR A 11 -6.07 -14.52 1.89
CA THR A 11 -6.94 -14.50 0.66
C THR A 11 -8.17 -13.69 0.97
N PHE A 12 -8.56 -13.78 2.23
CA PHE A 12 -9.61 -13.01 2.85
C PHE A 12 -9.46 -11.48 2.61
N PHE A 13 -8.25 -10.94 2.44
CA PHE A 13 -8.04 -9.50 2.16
C PHE A 13 -8.09 -9.14 0.66
N GLN A 14 -8.28 -10.11 -0.23
CA GLN A 14 -8.25 -9.89 -1.68
C GLN A 14 -9.30 -8.87 -2.15
N SER A 15 -10.50 -8.88 -1.59
CA SER A 15 -11.56 -7.93 -1.92
C SER A 15 -11.13 -6.48 -1.65
N SER A 16 -10.50 -6.23 -0.50
CA SER A 16 -10.02 -4.90 -0.10
C SER A 16 -8.87 -4.42 -0.99
N VAL A 17 -7.91 -5.29 -1.31
CA VAL A 17 -6.81 -4.96 -2.23
C VAL A 17 -7.32 -4.63 -3.63
N LEU A 18 -8.29 -5.40 -4.15
CA LEU A 18 -8.90 -5.14 -5.45
C LEU A 18 -9.77 -3.89 -5.45
N ALA A 19 -10.47 -3.59 -4.34
CA ALA A 19 -11.34 -2.42 -4.23
C ALA A 19 -10.58 -1.09 -4.39
N VAL A 20 -9.30 -1.05 -3.98
CA VAL A 20 -8.44 0.15 -4.12
C VAL A 20 -7.59 0.14 -5.41
N GLY A 21 -7.77 -0.87 -6.27
CA GLY A 21 -7.00 -1.01 -7.52
C GLY A 21 -5.54 -1.44 -7.32
N ALA A 22 -5.22 -2.00 -6.16
CA ALA A 22 -3.89 -2.50 -5.82
C ALA A 22 -3.70 -3.95 -6.27
N ARG A 23 -2.47 -4.47 -6.14
CA ARG A 23 -2.11 -5.84 -6.51
C ARG A 23 -1.75 -6.63 -5.26
N ALA A 24 -2.35 -7.80 -5.10
CA ALA A 24 -1.98 -8.75 -4.05
C ALA A 24 -0.90 -9.71 -4.56
N ILE A 25 0.09 -10.00 -3.73
CA ILE A 25 0.97 -11.16 -3.84
C ILE A 25 0.46 -12.21 -2.85
N TRP A 26 0.19 -13.41 -3.37
CA TRP A 26 -0.47 -14.53 -2.70
C TRP A 26 0.43 -15.77 -2.69
N PRO A 27 0.45 -16.64 -1.65
CA PRO A 27 -0.02 -16.49 -0.25
C PRO A 27 1.09 -16.11 0.76
N LEU A 28 0.76 -15.87 2.04
CA LEU A 28 1.77 -15.66 3.12
C LEU A 28 2.60 -16.92 3.40
N GLU A 29 2.09 -18.12 3.08
CA GLU A 29 2.89 -19.36 3.10
C GLU A 29 4.09 -19.31 2.14
N ALA A 30 4.11 -18.34 1.23
CA ALA A 30 5.24 -18.01 0.40
C ALA A 30 6.22 -17.03 1.09
N GLU A 31 6.44 -17.14 2.40
CA GLU A 31 7.45 -16.36 3.14
C GLU A 31 8.84 -16.45 2.47
N ALA A 32 9.20 -17.63 1.98
CA ALA A 32 10.42 -17.84 1.19
C ALA A 32 10.44 -17.02 -0.11
N LEU A 33 9.29 -16.66 -0.65
CA LEU A 33 9.13 -15.77 -1.80
C LEU A 33 9.28 -14.30 -1.37
N LEU A 34 8.84 -13.94 -0.16
CA LEU A 34 9.05 -12.62 0.45
C LEU A 34 10.53 -12.26 0.55
N GLN A 35 11.37 -13.22 0.90
CA GLN A 35 12.83 -13.05 0.92
C GLN A 35 13.48 -13.03 -0.47
N LYS A 36 12.82 -13.61 -1.48
CA LYS A 36 13.33 -13.72 -2.86
C LYS A 36 12.72 -12.70 -3.81
N LEU A 37 11.82 -11.85 -3.31
CA LEU A 37 11.15 -10.83 -4.08
C LEU A 37 12.22 -9.85 -4.57
N PRO A 38 12.37 -9.66 -5.89
CA PRO A 38 13.34 -8.73 -6.44
C PRO A 38 13.10 -7.32 -5.86
N ILE A 39 14.15 -6.52 -5.71
CA ILE A 39 14.04 -5.14 -5.22
C ILE A 39 13.13 -4.32 -6.15
N GLU A 40 13.07 -4.68 -7.43
CA GLU A 40 12.22 -4.07 -8.45
C GLU A 40 10.72 -4.27 -8.16
N VAL A 41 10.36 -5.30 -7.38
CA VAL A 41 9.01 -5.44 -6.84
C VAL A 41 8.92 -4.59 -5.57
N ALA A 42 8.62 -3.31 -5.77
CA ALA A 42 8.31 -2.38 -4.69
C ALA A 42 7.09 -2.90 -3.92
N LEU A 43 7.33 -3.39 -2.70
CA LEU A 43 6.30 -3.83 -1.79
C LEU A 43 5.89 -2.64 -0.94
N ASP A 44 4.61 -2.30 -0.93
CA ASP A 44 4.11 -1.11 -0.22
C ASP A 44 3.63 -1.46 1.18
N SER A 45 2.96 -2.61 1.36
CA SER A 45 2.58 -3.09 2.70
C SER A 45 2.36 -4.60 2.78
N VAL A 46 2.27 -5.11 4.02
CA VAL A 46 1.91 -6.48 4.35
C VAL A 46 0.72 -6.46 5.31
N LEU A 47 -0.32 -7.25 5.00
CA LEU A 47 -1.44 -7.50 5.92
C LEU A 47 -1.29 -8.89 6.53
N LEU A 48 -1.21 -8.94 7.86
CA LEU A 48 -1.02 -10.18 8.63
C LEU A 48 -2.21 -10.46 9.55
N PRO A 49 -2.53 -11.73 9.79
CA PRO A 49 -3.40 -12.13 10.90
C PRO A 49 -2.74 -11.80 12.27
N GLU A 50 -3.55 -11.65 13.32
CA GLU A 50 -3.16 -11.13 14.65
C GLU A 50 -2.01 -11.88 15.37
N ALA A 51 -1.70 -13.13 15.02
CA ALA A 51 -0.74 -13.98 15.76
C ALA A 51 0.60 -13.25 16.04
N ALA A 52 0.84 -12.90 17.31
CA ALA A 52 1.92 -12.01 17.72
C ALA A 52 3.32 -12.51 17.29
N ASP A 53 3.55 -13.81 17.41
CA ASP A 53 4.81 -14.48 17.07
C ASP A 53 5.13 -14.40 15.57
N GLU A 54 4.10 -14.40 14.74
CA GLU A 54 4.24 -14.33 13.28
C GLU A 54 4.55 -12.90 12.83
N VAL A 55 4.00 -11.90 13.51
CA VAL A 55 4.19 -10.48 13.19
C VAL A 55 5.62 -10.05 13.47
N GLU A 56 6.15 -10.36 14.65
CA GLU A 56 7.53 -9.97 15.03
C GLU A 56 8.54 -10.59 14.04
N ARG A 57 8.34 -11.85 13.70
CA ARG A 57 9.16 -12.58 12.73
C ARG A 57 9.14 -11.94 11.34
N ILE A 58 7.95 -11.59 10.83
CA ILE A 58 7.82 -10.93 9.52
C ILE A 58 8.44 -9.51 9.55
N GLN A 59 8.21 -8.75 10.62
CA GLN A 59 8.85 -7.43 10.81
C GLN A 59 10.38 -7.53 10.79
N HIS A 60 10.96 -8.51 11.48
CA HIS A 60 12.40 -8.75 11.45
C HIS A 60 12.93 -9.13 10.07
N GLN A 61 12.15 -9.84 9.25
CA GLN A 61 12.54 -10.15 7.88
C GLN A 61 12.46 -8.92 6.96
N LEU A 62 11.37 -8.17 7.04
CA LEU A 62 11.19 -6.93 6.28
C LEU A 62 12.29 -5.92 6.60
N ALA A 63 12.68 -5.80 7.88
CA ALA A 63 13.75 -4.92 8.32
C ALA A 63 15.14 -5.28 7.75
N ARG A 64 15.34 -6.52 7.27
CA ARG A 64 16.60 -6.97 6.63
C ARG A 64 16.59 -6.78 5.11
N ARG A 65 15.45 -6.42 4.52
CA ARG A 65 15.31 -6.24 3.08
C ARG A 65 15.84 -4.85 2.69
N ASP A 66 16.61 -4.80 1.62
CA ASP A 66 16.98 -3.53 1.00
C ASP A 66 15.77 -2.86 0.34
N GLY A 67 15.68 -1.53 0.44
CA GLY A 67 14.64 -0.74 -0.17
C GLY A 67 13.79 0.05 0.84
N PRO A 68 12.58 0.48 0.44
CA PRO A 68 11.69 1.23 1.31
C PRO A 68 11.24 0.42 2.53
N VAL A 69 10.96 1.12 3.63
CA VAL A 69 10.30 0.52 4.80
C VAL A 69 8.89 0.12 4.42
N VAL A 70 8.56 -1.15 4.67
CA VAL A 70 7.26 -1.72 4.33
C VAL A 70 6.34 -1.64 5.55
N CYS A 71 5.14 -1.07 5.36
CA CYS A 71 4.14 -1.02 6.42
C CYS A 71 3.60 -2.43 6.72
N VAL A 72 3.42 -2.77 8.00
CA VAL A 72 2.81 -4.03 8.42
C VAL A 72 1.51 -3.73 9.16
N GLU A 73 0.39 -4.17 8.61
CA GLU A 73 -0.92 -4.07 9.23
C GLU A 73 -1.30 -5.42 9.84
N ARG A 74 -1.77 -5.38 11.08
CA ARG A 74 -2.33 -6.57 11.76
C ARG A 74 -3.84 -6.47 11.75
N MET A 75 -4.48 -7.58 11.41
CA MET A 75 -5.94 -7.67 11.42
C MET A 75 -6.39 -8.99 12.03
N GLN A 76 -7.53 -8.98 12.72
CA GLN A 76 -8.12 -10.22 13.19
C GLN A 76 -8.72 -11.01 12.01
N PRO A 77 -8.60 -12.33 11.98
CA PRO A 77 -9.30 -13.13 10.98
C PRO A 77 -10.80 -12.85 11.03
N GLY A 78 -11.41 -12.54 9.88
CA GLY A 78 -12.84 -12.19 9.81
C GLY A 78 -13.16 -10.72 10.08
N ASP A 79 -12.16 -9.90 10.41
CA ASP A 79 -12.35 -8.47 10.55
C ASP A 79 -12.64 -7.83 9.19
N ALA A 80 -13.80 -7.18 9.08
CA ALA A 80 -14.28 -6.61 7.83
C ALA A 80 -13.81 -5.16 7.62
N ASP A 81 -13.33 -4.50 8.67
CA ASP A 81 -12.96 -3.08 8.64
C ASP A 81 -11.49 -2.92 8.25
N VAL A 82 -11.17 -3.29 7.01
CA VAL A 82 -9.81 -3.12 6.46
C VAL A 82 -9.53 -1.63 6.24
N PRO A 83 -8.45 -1.06 6.81
CA PRO A 83 -8.14 0.36 6.65
C PRO A 83 -7.61 0.64 5.24
N LEU A 84 -8.52 0.86 4.30
CA LEU A 84 -8.24 0.97 2.86
C LEU A 84 -7.27 2.12 2.53
N GLU A 85 -7.28 3.20 3.30
CA GLU A 85 -6.35 4.31 3.16
C GLU A 85 -4.89 3.89 3.29
N ARG A 86 -4.60 2.81 4.05
CA ARG A 86 -3.25 2.25 4.21
C ARG A 86 -2.82 1.39 3.01
N LEU A 87 -3.74 1.10 2.09
CA LEU A 87 -3.49 0.39 0.84
C LEU A 87 -3.36 1.34 -0.35
N MET A 88 -3.51 2.65 -0.13
CA MET A 88 -3.39 3.67 -1.17
C MET A 88 -2.06 4.41 -1.08
N ILE A 89 -1.64 4.97 -2.21
CA ILE A 89 -0.53 5.93 -2.26
C ILE A 89 -1.12 7.32 -2.46
N GLU A 90 -0.97 8.17 -1.46
CA GLU A 90 -1.40 9.57 -1.54
C GLU A 90 -0.54 10.36 -2.55
N ARG A 91 -1.20 11.22 -3.33
CA ARG A 91 -0.53 12.11 -4.29
C ARG A 91 -1.14 13.51 -4.22
N ALA A 92 -0.29 14.50 -3.95
CA ALA A 92 -0.66 15.91 -4.01
C ALA A 92 -0.16 16.54 -5.31
N LEU A 93 -1.03 17.29 -6.00
CA LEU A 93 -0.69 18.07 -7.19
C LEU A 93 -1.08 19.53 -6.96
N SER A 94 -0.10 20.42 -6.99
CA SER A 94 -0.33 21.86 -6.95
C SER A 94 -0.19 22.43 -8.36
N VAL A 95 -1.26 23.05 -8.86
CA VAL A 95 -1.29 23.67 -10.19
C VAL A 95 -1.38 25.18 -10.02
N ASN A 96 -0.40 25.91 -10.54
CA ASN A 96 -0.50 27.37 -10.61
C ASN A 96 -1.49 27.75 -11.73
N THR A 97 -2.74 28.02 -11.35
CA THR A 97 -3.81 28.38 -12.29
C THR A 97 -3.65 29.77 -12.90
N ALA A 98 -2.79 30.62 -12.33
CA ALA A 98 -2.50 31.96 -12.84
C ALA A 98 -1.24 32.00 -13.71
N ALA A 99 -0.61 30.86 -14.00
CA ALA A 99 0.66 30.80 -14.72
C ALA A 99 0.62 31.46 -16.11
N ALA A 100 -0.54 31.50 -16.77
CA ALA A 100 -0.75 32.20 -18.04
C ALA A 100 -0.86 33.73 -17.90
N GLY A 101 -0.68 34.29 -16.70
CA GLY A 101 -0.67 35.74 -16.44
C GLY A 101 -1.99 36.32 -15.95
N GLY A 102 -3.00 35.49 -15.66
CA GLY A 102 -4.29 35.94 -15.14
C GLY A 102 -5.06 34.83 -14.42
N ASN A 103 -5.90 35.20 -13.46
CA ASN A 103 -6.76 34.26 -12.74
C ASN A 103 -8.19 34.38 -13.25
N ALA A 104 -8.63 33.40 -14.05
CA ALA A 104 -9.96 33.39 -14.64
C ALA A 104 -11.09 33.46 -13.60
N SER A 105 -10.92 32.82 -12.42
CA SER A 105 -11.91 32.86 -11.35
C SER A 105 -12.05 34.25 -10.72
N LEU A 106 -10.96 35.03 -10.67
CA LEU A 106 -11.02 36.43 -10.21
C LEU A 106 -11.69 37.34 -11.25
N MET A 107 -11.58 37.02 -12.55
CA MET A 107 -12.22 37.81 -13.61
C MET A 107 -13.76 37.71 -13.60
N SER A 108 -14.33 36.68 -12.96
CA SER A 108 -15.78 36.48 -12.83
C SER A 108 -16.41 37.07 -11.58
N ILE A 109 -15.63 37.64 -10.66
CA ILE A 109 -16.12 38.28 -9.44
C ILE A 109 -16.19 39.79 -9.69
N GLY A 110 -17.40 40.35 -9.68
CA GLY A 110 -17.70 41.78 -9.88
C GLY A 110 -18.66 42.31 -8.84
#